data_AF-A0A6B0CVK0-F1
#
_entry.id   AF-A0A6B0CVK0-F1
#
_cell.length_a   1.000
_cell.length_b   1.000
_cell.length_c   1.000
_cell.angle_alpha   90.00
_cell.angle_beta   90.00
_cell.angle_gamma   90.00
#
_symmetry.space_group_name_H-M   'P 1'
#
loop_
_entity.id
_entity.type
_entity.pdbx_description
1 polymer ?
#
loop_
_entity_poly.entity_id
_entity_poly.type
_entity_poly.pdbx_seq_one_letter_code
_entity_poly.pdbx_strand_id
1 'polypeptide(L)' 'GDNSSNDGVLENALIAETPAAKNGKIIQLTPDLWYLSGGGLESTKLIIEDIQKALK' A
#
# COMPACT_ATOMS: atom_id res chain seq x y z
N GLY A 1 -5.43 -7.26 13.33
CA GLY A 1 -6.07 -6.56 12.22
C GLY A 1 -6.87 -7.55 11.41
N ASP A 2 -7.95 -7.09 10.78
CA ASP A 2 -8.57 -7.84 9.69
C ASP A 2 -7.54 -7.95 8.54
N ASN A 3 -7.31 -9.17 8.06
CA ASN A 3 -6.39 -9.48 6.96
C ASN A 3 -7.20 -9.82 5.69
N SER A 4 -8.42 -9.28 5.58
CA SER A 4 -9.22 -9.40 4.37
C SER A 4 -8.45 -8.77 3.20
N SER A 5 -8.09 -9.60 2.22
CA SER A 5 -7.42 -9.13 1.02
C SER A 5 -8.39 -8.23 0.25
N ASN A 6 -8.04 -6.96 0.07
CA ASN A 6 -8.80 -6.02 -0.77
C ASN A 6 -8.70 -6.35 -2.27
N ASP A 7 -8.10 -7.50 -2.61
CA ASP A 7 -7.86 -7.97 -3.97
C ASP A 7 -9.13 -7.88 -4.82
N GLY A 8 -10.28 -8.33 -4.31
CA GLY A 8 -11.56 -8.25 -5.05
C GLY A 8 -12.08 -6.82 -5.30
N VAL A 9 -11.67 -5.83 -4.49
CA VAL A 9 -12.01 -4.41 -4.72
C VAL A 9 -11.09 -3.80 -5.78
N LEU A 10 -9.81 -4.17 -5.74
CA LEU A 10 -8.79 -3.68 -6.66
C LEU A 10 -8.84 -4.38 -8.03
N GLU A 11 -9.34 -5.62 -8.09
CA GLU A 11 -9.49 -6.45 -9.28
C GLU A 11 -10.78 -6.13 -10.05
N ASN A 12 -10.92 -4.88 -10.51
CA ASN A 12 -12.01 -4.51 -11.41
C ASN A 12 -11.49 -3.83 -12.70
N ALA A 13 -12.29 -3.93 -13.76
CA ALA A 13 -11.94 -3.45 -15.09
C ALA A 13 -11.61 -1.94 -15.11
N LEU A 14 -12.26 -1.12 -14.28
CA LEU A 14 -11.99 0.31 -14.23
C LEU A 14 -10.60 0.60 -13.63
N ILE A 15 -10.22 -0.12 -12.58
CA ILE A 15 -8.91 0.01 -11.95
C ILE A 15 -7.81 -0.58 -12.84
N ALA A 16 -8.06 -1.73 -13.48
CA ALA A 16 -7.12 -2.38 -14.39
C ALA A 16 -6.71 -1.50 -15.58
N GLU A 17 -7.61 -0.60 -16.03
CA GLU A 17 -7.32 0.32 -17.13
C GLU A 17 -6.44 1.52 -16.74
N THR A 18 -6.21 1.74 -15.44
CA THR A 18 -5.40 2.86 -14.97
C THR A 18 -3.90 2.68 -15.28
N PRO A 19 -3.14 3.77 -15.48
CA PRO A 19 -1.69 3.69 -15.60
C PRO A 19 -1.02 3.05 -14.38
N ALA A 20 -1.58 3.26 -13.18
CA ALA A 20 -1.06 2.66 -11.95
C ALA A 20 -1.15 1.13 -11.99
N ALA A 21 -2.31 0.58 -12.39
CA ALA A 21 -2.46 -0.86 -12.58
C ALA A 21 -1.53 -1.39 -13.69
N LYS A 22 -1.54 -0.73 -14.86
CA LYS A 22 -0.75 -1.15 -16.03
C LYS A 22 0.76 -1.14 -15.78
N ASN A 23 1.24 -0.26 -14.91
CA ASN A 23 2.66 -0.13 -14.58
C ASN A 23 3.07 -0.89 -13.30
N GLY A 24 2.17 -1.69 -12.71
CA GLY A 24 2.47 -2.42 -11.47
C GLY A 24 2.71 -1.50 -10.27
N LYS A 25 2.07 -0.34 -10.25
CA LYS A 25 2.21 0.71 -9.22
C LYS A 25 0.97 0.83 -8.32
N ILE A 26 0.16 -0.23 -8.21
CA ILE A 26 -0.80 -0.40 -7.13
C ILE A 26 -0.06 -1.05 -5.97
N ILE A 27 0.18 -0.27 -4.91
CA ILE A 27 1.02 -0.70 -3.79
C ILE A 27 0.14 -0.86 -2.54
N GLN A 28 0.07 -2.07 -2.03
CA GLN A 28 -0.56 -2.36 -0.74
C GLN A 28 0.45 -2.10 0.37
N LEU A 29 0.28 -0.99 1.08
CA LEU A 29 1.11 -0.61 2.23
C LEU A 29 0.74 -1.44 3.46
N THR A 30 1.64 -1.52 4.44
CA THR A 30 1.41 -2.28 5.68
C THR A 30 0.28 -1.63 6.52
N PRO A 31 -0.92 -2.23 6.63
CA PRO A 31 -2.09 -1.51 7.13
C PRO A 31 -1.96 -1.04 8.58
N ASP A 32 -1.52 -1.92 9.49
CA ASP A 32 -1.39 -1.60 10.91
C ASP A 32 -0.34 -0.49 11.15
N LEU A 33 0.75 -0.50 10.37
CA LEU A 33 1.78 0.55 10.44
C LEU A 33 1.20 1.91 10.04
N TRP A 34 0.46 1.97 8.92
CA TRP A 34 -0.01 3.25 8.37
C TRP A 34 -1.29 3.77 9.03
N TYR A 35 -2.16 2.87 9.51
CA TYR A 35 -3.44 3.23 10.09
C TYR A 35 -3.34 3.46 11.60
N LEU A 36 -2.51 2.68 12.31
CA LEU A 36 -2.44 2.70 13.77
C LEU A 36 -1.15 3.33 14.32
N SER A 37 -0.07 3.40 13.52
CA SER A 37 1.21 3.96 13.99
C SER A 37 1.42 5.37 13.42
N GLY A 38 1.37 6.39 14.27
CA GLY A 38 1.53 7.78 13.86
C GLY A 38 2.58 8.55 14.68
N GLY A 39 3.58 9.11 14.00
CA GLY A 39 4.40 10.23 14.48
C GLY A 39 5.65 9.91 15.31
N GLY A 40 5.93 8.65 15.64
CA GLY A 40 7.17 8.24 16.30
C GLY A 40 8.36 8.08 15.33
N LEU A 41 9.59 8.17 15.82
CA LEU A 41 10.80 8.00 15.00
C LEU A 41 10.90 6.61 14.36
N GLU A 42 10.54 5.56 15.11
CA GLU A 42 10.54 4.19 14.61
C GLU A 42 9.45 3.97 13.54
N SER A 43 8.21 4.39 13.83
CA SER A 43 7.11 4.30 12.85
C SER A 43 7.43 5.10 11.58
N THR A 44 8.09 6.26 11.71
CA THR A 44 8.49 7.08 10.57
C THR A 44 9.56 6.38 9.73
N LYS A 45 10.55 5.75 10.36
CA LYS A 45 11.56 4.95 9.66
C LYS A 45 10.91 3.80 8.87
N LEU A 46 10.00 3.05 9.50
CA LEU A 46 9.31 1.94 8.85
C LEU A 46 8.44 2.41 7.68
N ILE A 47 7.75 3.55 7.82
CA ILE A 47 6.99 4.19 6.73
C ILE A 47 7.91 4.51 5.55
N ILE A 48 9.08 5.11 5.79
CA ILE A 48 10.05 5.42 4.73
C ILE A 48 10.51 4.14 4.01
N GLU A 49 10.84 3.08 4.76
CA GLU A 49 11.24 1.80 4.20
C GLU A 49 10.12 1.15 3.35
N ASP A 50 8.85 1.29 3.76
CA ASP A 50 7.70 0.77 3.03
C ASP A 50 7.50 1.51 1.70
N ILE A 51 7.66 2.83 1.69
CA ILE A 51 7.59 3.65 0.45
C ILE A 51 8.76 3.36 -0.48
N GLN A 52 9.97 3.11 0.04
CA GLN A 52 11.12 2.81 -0.81
C GLN A 52 10.92 1.53 -1.63
N LYS A 53 10.18 0.54 -1.12
CA LYS A 53 9.82 -0.67 -1.88
C LYS A 53 8.86 -0.35 -3.04
N ALA A 54 7.99 0.64 -2.87
CA ALA A 54 7.03 1.10 -3.88
C ALA A 54 7.70 1.80 -5.09
N LEU A 55 8.85 2.44 -4.84
CA LEU A 55 9.57 3.24 -5.82
C LEU A 55 10.52 2.42 -6.71
N LYS A 56 10.92 1.22 -6.26
CA LYS A 56 11.66 0.26 -7.10
C LYS A 56 10.78 -0.26 -8.25
#